data_AF-A0AAX7VBN7-F1
#
_entry.id   AF-A0AAX7VBN7-F1
#
_cell.length_a   1.000
_cell.length_b   1.000
_cell.length_c   1.000
_cell.angle_alpha   90.00
_cell.angle_beta   90.00
_cell.angle_gamma   90.00
#
_symmetry.space_group_name_H-M   'P 1'
#
loop_
_entity.id
_entity.type
_entity.pdbx_description
1 polymer ?
#
loop_
_entity_poly.entity_id
_entity_poly.type
_entity_poly.pdbx_seq_one_letter_code
_entity_poly.pdbx_strand_id
1 'polypeptide(L)'
;MLGRWRTVGGGLAVVHKQLMKMVIFEKWASGGPHIEPQYRQYPQLTKKQKFESELISGVMWFWILWHCWHDPDAVLGHFPWPDASEWTDEELGIPPDDEE
;
A
#
# COMPACT_ATOMS: atom_id res chain seq x y z
N MET A 1 37.81 59.38 6.90
CA MET A 1 36.77 59.26 5.86
C MET A 1 36.85 57.85 5.28
N LEU A 2 35.79 57.04 5.40
CA LEU A 2 35.39 55.99 4.45
C LEU A 2 34.17 55.29 5.06
N GLY A 3 33.00 55.61 4.50
CA GLY A 3 31.71 55.04 4.91
C GLY A 3 31.65 53.54 4.65
N ARG A 4 31.23 52.79 5.67
CA ARG A 4 30.99 51.35 5.55
C ARG A 4 29.50 51.11 5.30
N TRP A 5 29.22 50.59 4.12
CA TRP A 5 27.91 50.30 3.58
C TRP A 5 27.13 49.33 4.47
N ARG A 6 25.87 49.66 4.75
CA ARG A 6 24.90 48.82 5.46
C ARG A 6 24.35 47.79 4.48
N THR A 7 24.98 46.62 4.40
CA THR A 7 24.47 45.50 3.59
C THR A 7 23.38 44.77 4.38
N VAL A 8 22.19 44.72 3.78
CA VAL A 8 21.02 43.98 4.27
C VAL A 8 21.30 42.47 4.11
N GLY A 9 22.02 41.90 5.08
CA GLY A 9 22.56 40.53 5.05
C GLY A 9 21.62 39.42 5.51
N GLY A 10 20.31 39.52 5.25
CA GLY A 10 19.33 38.53 5.71
C GLY A 10 19.07 37.39 4.71
N GLY A 11 18.95 37.70 3.42
CA GLY A 11 18.50 36.74 2.40
C GLY A 11 19.57 35.70 2.00
N LEU A 12 20.84 36.12 1.89
CA LEU A 12 21.92 35.24 1.44
C LEU A 12 22.22 34.10 2.44
N ALA A 13 22.11 34.40 3.74
CA ALA A 13 22.33 33.42 4.80
C ALA A 13 21.23 32.35 4.87
N VAL A 14 19.98 32.73 4.54
CA VAL A 14 18.85 31.78 4.48
C VAL A 14 18.99 30.85 3.29
N VAL A 15 19.34 31.38 2.11
CA VAL A 15 19.55 30.57 0.90
C VAL A 15 20.75 29.62 1.08
N HIS A 16 21.84 30.10 1.66
CA HIS A 16 23.01 29.26 1.96
C HIS A 16 22.67 28.15 2.96
N LYS A 17 21.93 28.46 4.05
CA LYS A 17 21.53 27.46 5.05
C LYS A 17 20.54 26.43 4.48
N GLN A 18 19.69 26.83 3.53
CA GLN A 18 18.74 25.94 2.85
C GLN A 18 19.42 25.02 1.84
N LEU A 19 20.36 25.54 1.04
CA LEU A 19 21.13 24.74 0.08
C LEU A 19 22.06 23.75 0.80
N MET A 20 22.65 24.15 1.93
CA MET A 20 23.49 23.26 2.73
C MET A 20 22.68 22.14 3.39
N LYS A 21 21.43 22.39 3.81
CA LYS A 21 20.51 21.35 4.30
C LYS A 21 20.18 20.32 3.22
N MET A 22 20.01 20.76 1.98
CA MET A 22 19.71 19.88 0.84
C MET A 22 20.92 18.99 0.49
N VAL A 23 22.13 19.56 0.42
CA VAL A 23 23.38 18.82 0.16
C VAL A 23 23.75 17.85 1.29
N ILE A 24 23.40 18.17 2.54
CA ILE A 24 23.64 17.24 3.67
C ILE A 24 22.70 16.05 3.60
N PHE A 25 21.43 16.23 3.16
CA PHE A 25 20.46 15.13 3.08
C PHE A 25 20.85 14.05 2.06
N GLU A 26 21.45 14.42 0.93
CA GLU A 26 21.89 13.45 -0.09
C GLU A 26 23.06 12.56 0.36
N LYS A 27 23.86 13.02 1.35
CA LYS A 27 25.04 12.28 1.84
C LYS A 27 24.70 11.09 2.74
N TRP A 28 23.43 10.87 3.09
CA TRP A 28 23.00 9.79 3.99
C TRP A 28 22.50 8.53 3.28
N ALA A 29 22.65 8.42 1.96
CA ALA A 29 22.12 7.28 1.20
C ALA A 29 23.17 6.27 0.69
N SER A 30 24.48 6.54 0.82
CA SER A 30 25.52 5.74 0.14
C SER A 30 26.38 4.83 1.04
N GLY A 31 26.11 4.73 2.34
CA GLY A 31 26.99 4.03 3.30
C GLY A 31 26.30 3.33 4.45
N GLY A 32 25.12 2.74 4.23
CA GLY A 32 24.46 1.88 5.23
C GLY A 32 25.22 0.58 5.51
N PRO A 33 24.90 -0.17 6.58
CA PRO A 33 25.60 -1.42 6.94
C PRO A 33 25.51 -2.41 5.76
N HIS A 34 26.63 -2.63 5.09
CA HIS A 34 26.69 -3.47 3.90
C HIS A 34 26.63 -4.94 4.32
N ILE A 35 25.67 -5.68 3.79
CA ILE A 35 25.64 -7.15 3.90
C ILE A 35 26.80 -7.66 3.05
N GLU A 36 27.81 -8.26 3.67
CA GLU A 36 28.97 -8.76 2.95
C GLU A 36 28.56 -9.81 1.90
N PRO A 37 29.04 -9.69 0.65
CA PRO A 37 28.77 -10.70 -0.38
C PRO A 37 29.44 -12.02 0.01
N GLN A 38 28.64 -13.08 0.16
CA GLN A 38 29.11 -14.44 0.45
C GLN A 38 29.04 -15.29 -0.84
N TYR A 39 30.05 -16.13 -1.09
CA TYR A 39 30.08 -17.00 -2.27
C TYR A 39 29.62 -18.42 -1.95
N ARG A 40 28.64 -18.93 -2.71
CA ARG A 40 28.06 -20.29 -2.59
C ARG A 40 27.49 -20.63 -1.20
N GLN A 41 27.23 -19.62 -0.38
CA GLN A 41 26.66 -19.71 0.96
C GLN A 41 25.38 -18.87 1.05
N TYR A 42 24.52 -19.19 2.02
CA TYR A 42 23.32 -18.40 2.25
C TYR A 42 23.67 -16.97 2.66
N PRO A 43 22.99 -15.95 2.12
CA PRO A 43 23.29 -14.56 2.45
C PRO A 43 22.95 -14.24 3.90
N GLN A 44 23.69 -13.30 4.50
CA GLN A 44 23.42 -12.83 5.85
C GLN A 44 22.14 -11.99 5.85
N LEU A 45 21.07 -12.52 6.43
CA LEU A 45 19.82 -11.79 6.62
C LEU A 45 19.84 -11.07 7.96
N THR A 46 19.55 -9.77 7.96
CA THR A 46 19.42 -9.03 9.22
C THR A 46 18.18 -9.51 9.99
N LYS A 47 18.26 -9.54 11.32
CA LYS A 47 17.14 -9.99 12.17
C LYS A 47 15.89 -9.13 12.00
N LYS A 48 16.09 -7.83 11.74
CA LYS A 48 15.00 -6.87 11.48
C LYS A 48 14.25 -7.20 10.21
N GLN A 49 14.95 -7.48 9.11
CA GLN A 49 14.31 -7.86 7.84
C GLN A 49 13.48 -9.13 7.96
N LYS A 50 13.97 -10.15 8.69
CA LYS A 50 13.18 -11.38 8.92
C LYS A 50 11.90 -11.09 9.69
N PHE A 51 12.01 -10.37 10.80
CA PHE A 51 10.85 -10.00 11.62
C PHE A 51 9.84 -9.14 10.86
N GLU A 52 10.31 -8.15 10.08
CA GLU A 52 9.44 -7.32 9.23
C GLU A 52 8.73 -8.17 8.17
N SER A 53 9.43 -9.12 7.54
CA SER A 53 8.81 -10.01 6.55
C SER A 53 7.74 -10.93 7.15
N GLU A 54 7.98 -11.44 8.36
CA GLU A 54 7.02 -12.26 9.09
C GLU A 54 5.81 -11.44 9.54
N LEU A 55 6.03 -10.20 10.00
CA LEU A 55 4.98 -9.28 10.39
C LEU A 55 4.08 -8.94 9.20
N ILE A 56 4.65 -8.56 8.07
CA ILE A 56 3.86 -8.21 6.86
C ILE A 56 3.09 -9.43 6.35
N SER A 57 3.71 -10.62 6.33
CA SER A 57 3.03 -11.87 5.97
C SER A 57 1.86 -12.16 6.90
N GLY A 58 2.05 -11.99 8.21
CA GLY A 58 0.99 -12.17 9.22
C GLY A 58 -0.14 -11.15 9.07
N VAL A 59 0.19 -9.88 8.80
CA VAL A 59 -0.80 -8.81 8.57
C VAL A 59 -1.61 -9.07 7.29
N MET A 60 -0.97 -9.55 6.22
CA MET A 60 -1.67 -9.93 4.98
C MET A 60 -2.72 -11.03 5.24
N TRP A 61 -2.33 -12.11 5.92
CA TRP A 61 -3.25 -13.20 6.23
C TRP A 61 -4.33 -12.79 7.24
N PHE A 62 -3.96 -12.01 8.25
CA PHE A 62 -4.92 -11.42 9.18
C PHE A 62 -5.95 -10.56 8.45
N TRP A 63 -5.50 -9.74 7.49
CA TRP A 63 -6.39 -8.89 6.69
C TRP A 63 -7.39 -9.69 5.86
N ILE A 64 -6.95 -10.77 5.20
CA ILE A 64 -7.82 -11.65 4.42
C ILE A 64 -8.88 -12.30 5.30
N LEU A 65 -8.47 -12.86 6.45
CA LEU A 65 -9.41 -13.53 7.37
C LEU A 65 -10.38 -12.52 8.01
N TRP A 66 -9.88 -11.34 8.38
CA TRP A 66 -10.69 -10.26 8.93
C TRP A 66 -11.72 -9.77 7.89
N HIS A 67 -11.31 -9.53 6.64
CA HIS A 67 -12.22 -9.13 5.55
C HIS A 67 -13.24 -10.23 5.23
N CYS A 68 -12.81 -11.49 5.19
CA CYS A 68 -13.70 -12.61 4.94
C CYS A 68 -14.79 -12.75 6.02
N TRP A 69 -14.49 -12.38 7.28
CA TRP A 69 -15.48 -12.38 8.36
C TRP A 69 -16.37 -11.13 8.36
N HIS A 70 -15.83 -9.95 8.06
CA HIS A 70 -16.58 -8.68 8.14
C HIS A 70 -17.42 -8.36 6.91
N ASP A 71 -16.98 -8.71 5.70
CA ASP A 71 -17.71 -8.46 4.45
C ASP A 71 -17.87 -9.77 3.63
N PRO A 72 -18.64 -10.75 4.13
CA PRO A 72 -18.92 -11.98 3.38
C PRO A 72 -19.73 -11.73 2.10
N ASP A 73 -20.49 -10.62 2.05
CA ASP A 73 -21.40 -10.29 0.95
C ASP A 73 -20.67 -9.99 -0.38
N ALA A 74 -19.42 -9.51 -0.33
CA ALA A 74 -18.62 -9.28 -1.52
C ALA A 74 -18.11 -10.58 -2.17
N VAL A 75 -18.06 -11.68 -1.40
CA VAL A 75 -17.59 -12.99 -1.86
C VAL A 75 -18.74 -13.95 -2.15
N LEU A 76 -19.81 -13.90 -1.35
CA LEU A 76 -20.96 -14.81 -1.45
C LEU A 76 -22.11 -14.23 -2.29
N GLY A 77 -22.01 -12.97 -2.72
CA GLY A 77 -23.01 -12.30 -3.54
C GLY A 77 -24.04 -11.54 -2.72
N HIS A 78 -24.28 -10.28 -3.08
CA HIS A 78 -25.20 -9.38 -2.37
C HIS A 78 -26.68 -9.74 -2.52
N PHE A 79 -27.02 -10.57 -3.52
CA PHE A 79 -28.41 -10.91 -3.84
C PHE A 79 -28.53 -12.43 -4.04
N PRO A 80 -29.52 -13.08 -3.41
CA PRO A 80 -29.79 -14.49 -3.69
C PRO A 80 -30.14 -14.65 -5.17
N TRP A 81 -29.49 -15.60 -5.85
CA TRP A 81 -29.82 -15.89 -7.24
C TRP A 81 -31.27 -16.38 -7.33
N PRO A 82 -32.16 -15.72 -8.09
CA PRO A 82 -33.55 -16.14 -8.18
C PRO A 82 -33.64 -17.51 -8.86
N ASP A 83 -34.42 -18.42 -8.28
CA ASP A 83 -34.70 -19.71 -8.90
C ASP A 83 -35.69 -19.51 -10.05
N ALA A 84 -35.25 -19.79 -11.28
CA ALA A 84 -36.03 -19.53 -12.49
C ALA A 84 -37.30 -20.40 -12.59
N SER A 85 -37.40 -21.50 -11.81
CA SER A 85 -38.58 -22.36 -11.75
C SER A 85 -39.67 -21.90 -10.77
N GLU A 86 -39.42 -20.87 -9.96
CA GLU A 86 -40.44 -20.30 -9.06
C GLU A 86 -41.28 -19.21 -9.75
N TRP A 87 -40.90 -18.77 -10.96
CA TRP A 87 -41.72 -17.87 -11.76
C TRP A 87 -42.98 -18.58 -12.27
N THR A 88 -44.14 -18.05 -11.90
CA THR A 88 -45.43 -18.60 -12.32
C THR A 88 -45.69 -18.31 -13.79
N ASP A 89 -46.32 -19.26 -14.49
CA ASP A 89 -46.65 -19.12 -15.91
C ASP A 89 -47.53 -17.88 -16.22
N GLU A 90 -48.26 -17.37 -15.21
CA GLU A 90 -49.01 -16.10 -15.26
C GLU A 90 -48.10 -14.85 -15.37
N GLU A 91 -46.94 -14.83 -14.69
CA GLU A 91 -45.96 -13.74 -14.79
C GLU A 91 -45.10 -13.85 -16.06
N LEU A 92 -44.88 -15.08 -16.53
CA LEU A 92 -44.09 -15.38 -17.72
C LEU A 92 -44.92 -15.28 -19.02
N GLY A 93 -46.24 -15.09 -18.91
CA GLY A 93 -47.17 -14.94 -20.03
C GLY A 93 -47.29 -16.20 -20.88
N ILE A 94 -47.01 -17.37 -20.32
CA ILE A 94 -47.15 -18.64 -20.99
C ILE A 94 -48.64 -19.03 -20.88
N PRO A 95 -49.41 -19.01 -21.98
CA PRO A 95 -50.80 -19.44 -21.93
C PRO A 95 -50.85 -20.91 -21.50
N PRO A 96 -51.82 -21.32 -20.66
CA PRO A 96 -52.05 -22.74 -20.43
C PRO A 96 -52.36 -23.38 -21.79
N ASP A 97 -51.64 -24.45 -22.13
CA ASP A 97 -51.93 -25.26 -23.31
C ASP A 97 -53.26 -26.00 -23.06
N ASP A 98 -54.38 -25.30 -23.31
CA ASP A 98 -55.71 -25.88 -23.35
C ASP A 98 -55.88 -26.69 -24.66
N GLU A 99 -55.25 -27.87 -24.73
CA GLU A 99 -55.51 -28.88 -25.76
C GLU A 99 -55.52 -30.30 -25.14
N GLU A 100 -56.68 -30.75 -24.61
CA GLU A 100 -57.47 -31.95 -25.02
C GLU A 100 -58.60 -32.27 -24.02
#